data_AF-A0A2V8G4S3-F1
#
_entry.id   AF-A0A2V8G4S3-F1
#
_cell.length_a   1.000
_cell.length_b   1.000
_cell.length_c   1.000
_cell.angle_alpha   90.00
_cell.angle_beta   90.00
_cell.angle_gamma   90.00
#
_symmetry.space_group_name_H-M   'P 1'
#
loop_
_entity.id
_entity.type
_entity.pdbx_description
1 polymer ?
#
loop_
_entity_poly.entity_id
_entity_poly.type
_entity_poly.pdbx_seq_one_letter_code
_entity_poly.pdbx_strand_id
1 'polypeptide(L)'
;MNSYDAIVVGSGACGGWAAMELAQAGLKVVMIEAGSRVDPAKDFHHTFLYQMDYRGQGKPGLLRRYGGSERNYRIMLDNEENPYTTSPDTVYRWGRSRCLGGRTLHWARASDRMADYEFKAASRDGYGMNWAVSYADMAPYYDRVERFIGVSAAMEGLPQFPDGVFLPPMGLNCAEAIFTAACTRLGWRSTHRRLAQLTVAHNGRPPCHYCGNCVNGCDVGAMFNPIAVTLPPALKTRNLEIRTDCVVARVRMNNEHRAQGVTYIERFTMQPVDVDAKYVILAASTLENARLLLLSAKGGLANSSGTLGQYMMDQVGGGGVSGFLPKLKGGPSRLDDGKAAGITIPNFQNIDKKTERREFIRGYVMNAT
;
A
#
# COMPACT_ATOMS: atom_id res chain seq x y z
N MET A 1 21.69 -17.13 -24.28
CA MET A 1 20.59 -16.28 -23.76
C MET A 1 20.77 -16.17 -22.25
N ASN A 2 20.82 -14.96 -21.69
CA ASN A 2 20.90 -14.78 -20.24
C ASN A 2 19.57 -15.20 -19.62
N SER A 3 19.50 -16.43 -19.11
CA SER A 3 18.36 -16.90 -18.32
C SER A 3 18.41 -16.25 -16.94
N TYR A 4 17.27 -15.68 -16.51
CA TYR A 4 17.09 -15.27 -15.12
C TYR A 4 16.65 -16.47 -14.29
N ASP A 5 16.92 -16.44 -12.99
CA ASP A 5 16.34 -17.42 -12.07
C ASP A 5 14.88 -17.07 -11.76
N ALA A 6 14.56 -15.78 -11.61
CA ALA A 6 13.20 -15.32 -11.32
C ALA A 6 12.79 -14.05 -12.11
N ILE A 7 11.52 -14.00 -12.50
CA ILE A 7 10.83 -12.80 -12.99
C ILE A 7 9.89 -12.30 -11.90
N VAL A 8 9.97 -11.02 -11.57
CA VAL A 8 9.00 -10.32 -10.70
C VAL A 8 8.20 -9.35 -11.55
N VAL A 9 6.89 -9.57 -11.68
CA VAL A 9 6.00 -8.72 -12.47
C VAL A 9 5.38 -7.66 -11.57
N GLY A 10 5.76 -6.40 -11.76
CA GLY A 10 5.33 -5.26 -10.96
C GLY A 10 6.30 -4.89 -9.83
N SER A 11 6.45 -3.60 -9.59
CA SER A 11 7.46 -3.04 -8.68
C SER A 11 6.91 -2.40 -7.40
N GLY A 12 5.63 -2.62 -7.09
CA GLY A 12 5.01 -2.17 -5.83
C GLY A 12 5.56 -2.89 -4.60
N ALA A 13 4.95 -2.68 -3.43
CA ALA A 13 5.40 -3.25 -2.15
C ALA A 13 5.83 -4.73 -2.24
N CYS A 14 4.95 -5.61 -2.75
CA CYS A 14 5.24 -7.04 -2.86
C CYS A 14 6.39 -7.35 -3.81
N GLY A 15 6.45 -6.68 -4.96
CA GLY A 15 7.49 -6.88 -5.96
C GLY A 15 8.86 -6.39 -5.47
N GLY A 16 8.88 -5.25 -4.78
CA GLY A 16 10.07 -4.71 -4.14
C GLY A 16 10.67 -5.67 -3.10
N TRP A 17 9.83 -6.25 -2.25
CA TRP A 17 10.25 -7.27 -1.27
C TRP A 17 10.73 -8.54 -1.94
N ALA A 18 9.95 -9.11 -2.87
CA ALA A 18 10.33 -10.34 -3.56
C ALA A 18 11.68 -10.20 -4.28
N ALA A 19 11.88 -9.10 -5.01
CA ALA A 19 13.14 -8.84 -5.69
C ALA A 19 14.32 -8.67 -4.73
N MET A 20 14.12 -8.00 -3.59
CA MET A 20 15.16 -7.84 -2.57
C MET A 20 15.59 -9.17 -1.97
N GLU A 21 14.63 -9.96 -1.50
CA GLU A 21 14.90 -11.27 -0.87
C GLU A 21 15.61 -12.22 -1.84
N LEU A 22 15.12 -12.33 -3.08
CA LEU A 22 15.71 -13.21 -4.09
C LEU A 22 17.10 -12.75 -4.53
N ALA A 23 17.28 -11.46 -4.77
CA ALA A 23 18.58 -10.93 -5.19
C ALA A 23 19.64 -11.06 -4.09
N GLN A 24 19.27 -10.85 -2.83
CA GLN A 24 20.15 -11.04 -1.66
C GLN A 24 20.46 -12.52 -1.42
N ALA A 25 19.56 -13.43 -1.75
CA ALA A 25 19.81 -14.87 -1.76
C ALA A 25 20.70 -15.33 -2.94
N GLY A 26 21.11 -14.42 -3.84
CA GLY A 26 22.05 -14.71 -4.92
C GLY A 26 21.40 -15.04 -6.27
N LEU A 27 20.06 -15.04 -6.36
CA LEU A 27 19.35 -15.37 -7.60
C LEU A 27 19.40 -14.19 -8.58
N LYS A 28 19.55 -14.48 -9.88
CA LYS A 28 19.41 -13.45 -10.94
C LYS A 28 17.93 -13.15 -11.16
N VAL A 29 17.53 -11.91 -10.85
CA VAL A 29 16.15 -11.45 -10.90
C VAL A 29 15.98 -10.37 -11.96
N VAL A 30 14.92 -10.48 -12.75
CA VAL A 30 14.42 -9.36 -13.57
C VAL A 30 13.07 -8.91 -13.02
N MET A 31 12.98 -7.64 -12.69
CA MET A 31 11.73 -6.96 -12.36
C MET A 31 11.21 -6.25 -13.60
N ILE A 32 9.95 -6.53 -13.97
CA ILE A 32 9.29 -5.96 -15.13
C ILE A 32 8.15 -5.05 -14.65
N GLU A 33 8.27 -3.76 -14.91
CA GLU A 33 7.33 -2.72 -14.51
C GLU A 33 6.66 -2.10 -15.74
N ALA A 34 5.33 -2.03 -15.70
CA ALA A 34 4.50 -1.51 -16.79
C ALA A 34 4.60 0.01 -16.96
N GLY A 35 4.92 0.72 -15.88
CA GLY A 35 5.09 2.17 -15.85
C GLY A 35 6.52 2.64 -16.01
N SER A 36 6.66 3.96 -16.07
CA SER A 36 7.95 4.64 -16.21
C SER A 36 8.78 4.57 -14.93
N ARG A 37 10.09 4.81 -15.07
CA ARG A 37 10.98 5.07 -13.95
C ARG A 37 10.57 6.37 -13.25
N VAL A 38 10.71 6.38 -11.92
CA VAL A 38 10.55 7.56 -11.06
C VAL A 38 11.87 7.82 -10.36
N ASP A 39 12.29 9.07 -10.36
CA ASP A 39 13.41 9.61 -9.59
C ASP A 39 12.83 10.52 -8.49
N PRO A 40 12.67 10.03 -7.24
CA PRO A 40 12.05 10.79 -6.17
C PRO A 40 12.65 12.19 -5.94
N ALA A 41 13.95 12.36 -6.19
CA ALA A 41 14.62 13.65 -6.00
C ALA A 41 14.25 14.69 -7.08
N LYS A 42 13.80 14.24 -8.25
CA LYS A 42 13.41 15.12 -9.38
C LYS A 42 11.92 15.21 -9.55
N ASP A 43 11.21 14.11 -9.36
CA ASP A 43 9.79 13.99 -9.69
C ASP A 43 8.89 14.41 -8.53
N PHE A 44 9.40 14.40 -7.29
CA PHE A 44 8.65 14.81 -6.11
C PHE A 44 9.14 16.16 -5.59
N HIS A 45 8.19 16.98 -5.17
CA HIS A 45 8.45 18.32 -4.67
C HIS A 45 7.70 18.55 -3.36
N HIS A 46 8.39 19.18 -2.42
CA HIS A 46 7.78 19.74 -1.22
C HIS A 46 7.05 21.03 -1.55
N THR A 47 5.74 20.92 -1.71
CA THR A 47 4.87 22.08 -1.96
C THR A 47 3.67 21.95 -1.04
N PHE A 48 3.44 22.96 -0.21
CA PHE A 48 2.24 23.00 0.61
C PHE A 48 1.00 23.24 -0.25
N LEU A 49 -0.17 22.77 0.20
CA LEU A 49 -1.43 22.95 -0.54
C LEU A 49 -1.69 24.43 -0.88
N TYR A 50 -1.41 25.36 0.03
CA TYR A 50 -1.60 26.80 -0.18
C TYR A 50 -0.59 27.44 -1.15
N GLN A 51 0.37 26.67 -1.67
CA GLN A 51 1.31 27.10 -2.70
C GLN A 51 0.96 26.51 -4.07
N MET A 52 0.08 25.50 -4.13
CA MET A 52 -0.38 24.89 -5.39
C MET A 52 -1.48 25.75 -6.04
N ASP A 53 -1.46 25.80 -7.38
CA ASP A 53 -2.39 26.60 -8.19
C ASP A 53 -3.86 26.28 -7.90
N TYR A 54 -4.18 24.99 -7.71
CA TYR A 54 -5.54 24.53 -7.44
C TYR A 54 -5.73 23.94 -6.04
N ARG A 55 -4.84 24.27 -5.09
CA ARG A 55 -4.94 23.87 -3.68
C ARG A 55 -5.11 22.36 -3.46
N GLY A 56 -4.56 21.53 -4.35
CA GLY A 56 -4.70 20.08 -4.33
C GLY A 56 -6.00 19.55 -4.93
N GLN A 57 -6.99 20.41 -5.22
CA GLN A 57 -8.27 20.06 -5.86
C GLN A 57 -8.13 19.91 -7.39
N GLY A 58 -6.98 20.33 -7.93
CA GLY A 58 -6.53 20.21 -9.31
C GLY A 58 -7.26 21.01 -10.36
N LYS A 59 -6.61 21.11 -11.52
CA LYS A 59 -7.15 21.86 -12.66
C LYS A 59 -8.49 21.25 -13.08
N PRO A 60 -9.58 22.05 -13.14
CA PRO A 60 -10.85 21.58 -13.68
C PRO A 60 -10.67 20.92 -15.05
N GLY A 61 -11.25 19.74 -15.23
CA GLY A 61 -11.13 18.93 -16.45
C GLY A 61 -10.00 17.90 -16.45
N LEU A 62 -8.85 18.18 -15.82
CA LEU A 62 -7.72 17.24 -15.80
C LEU A 62 -7.93 16.10 -14.80
N LEU A 63 -8.39 16.39 -13.58
CA LEU A 63 -8.47 15.38 -12.52
C LEU A 63 -9.65 14.42 -12.61
N ARG A 64 -10.75 14.77 -13.30
CA ARG A 64 -11.88 13.83 -13.46
C ARG A 64 -11.46 12.58 -14.25
N ARG A 65 -10.40 12.70 -15.05
CA ARG A 65 -9.79 11.66 -15.88
C ARG A 65 -8.91 10.70 -15.06
N TYR A 66 -8.30 11.15 -13.97
CA TYR A 66 -7.37 10.36 -13.17
C TYR A 66 -7.98 9.93 -11.84
N GLY A 67 -7.56 8.78 -11.31
CA GLY A 67 -7.88 8.38 -9.93
C GLY A 67 -7.11 9.16 -8.84
N GLY A 68 -6.62 10.37 -9.15
CA GLY A 68 -5.64 11.13 -8.35
C GLY A 68 -6.08 12.56 -8.02
N SER A 69 -5.14 13.36 -7.56
CA SER A 69 -5.29 14.80 -7.27
C SER A 69 -4.21 15.63 -7.98
N GLU A 70 -4.28 16.96 -7.91
CA GLU A 70 -3.25 17.88 -8.48
C GLU A 70 -1.83 17.48 -8.09
N ARG A 71 -1.78 16.91 -6.90
CA ARG A 71 -0.64 16.46 -6.17
C ARG A 71 0.06 15.28 -6.90
N ASN A 72 -0.69 14.29 -7.39
CA ASN A 72 -0.14 13.00 -7.84
C ASN A 72 -0.63 12.50 -9.21
N TYR A 73 -1.44 13.28 -9.94
CA TYR A 73 -2.00 12.87 -11.23
C TYR A 73 -0.94 12.37 -12.23
N ARG A 74 0.29 12.90 -12.16
CA ARG A 74 1.41 12.57 -13.08
C ARG A 74 1.78 11.09 -13.11
N ILE A 75 1.54 10.36 -12.02
CA ILE A 75 1.87 8.93 -11.92
C ILE A 75 0.68 8.06 -11.52
N MET A 76 -0.51 8.65 -11.46
CA MET A 76 -1.77 7.93 -11.41
C MET A 76 -2.24 7.60 -12.83
N LEU A 77 -2.95 6.49 -13.00
CA LEU A 77 -3.48 6.13 -14.32
C LEU A 77 -4.63 7.04 -14.71
N ASP A 78 -4.59 7.34 -16.00
CA ASP A 78 -5.71 7.85 -16.77
C ASP A 78 -6.79 6.77 -16.93
N ASN A 79 -8.00 7.05 -16.44
CA ASN A 79 -9.12 6.11 -16.52
C ASN A 79 -9.79 6.11 -17.90
N GLU A 80 -9.59 7.13 -18.74
CA GLU A 80 -10.12 7.12 -20.10
C GLU A 80 -9.21 6.30 -21.03
N GLU A 81 -7.89 6.44 -20.88
CA GLU A 81 -6.93 5.63 -21.65
C GLU A 81 -6.84 4.19 -21.13
N ASN A 82 -7.14 3.98 -19.85
CA ASN A 82 -7.11 2.66 -19.22
C ASN A 82 -8.45 2.36 -18.55
N PRO A 83 -9.55 2.22 -19.30
CA PRO A 83 -10.87 2.04 -18.71
C PRO A 83 -10.94 0.75 -17.89
N TYR A 84 -11.80 0.79 -16.88
CA TYR A 84 -12.25 -0.40 -16.16
C TYR A 84 -13.78 -0.33 -16.06
N THR A 85 -14.41 -1.49 -16.02
CA THR A 85 -15.86 -1.61 -15.93
C THR A 85 -16.28 -1.93 -14.50
N THR A 86 -17.47 -1.48 -14.14
CA THR A 86 -18.15 -1.78 -12.88
C THR A 86 -19.56 -2.24 -13.20
N SER A 87 -20.22 -2.93 -12.26
CA SER A 87 -21.65 -3.22 -12.43
C SER A 87 -22.42 -1.89 -12.50
N PRO A 88 -23.47 -1.77 -13.34
CA PRO A 88 -24.25 -0.52 -13.49
C PRO A 88 -24.73 0.07 -12.16
N ASP A 89 -25.07 -0.78 -11.19
CA ASP A 89 -25.61 -0.37 -9.88
C ASP A 89 -24.52 -0.08 -8.84
N THR A 90 -23.24 -0.06 -9.24
CA THR A 90 -22.10 0.11 -8.33
C THR A 90 -21.23 1.30 -8.71
N VAL A 91 -20.90 2.11 -7.70
CA VAL A 91 -19.88 3.16 -7.83
C VAL A 91 -18.60 2.66 -7.21
N TYR A 92 -17.72 2.06 -8.02
CA TYR A 92 -16.40 1.62 -7.58
C TYR A 92 -15.29 2.47 -8.21
N ARG A 93 -14.42 3.03 -7.35
CA ARG A 93 -13.29 3.88 -7.78
C ARG A 93 -11.98 3.14 -7.60
N TRP A 94 -11.36 2.76 -8.70
CA TRP A 94 -10.10 2.03 -8.66
C TRP A 94 -8.89 2.96 -8.81
N GLY A 95 -8.27 3.31 -7.68
CA GLY A 95 -7.00 4.02 -7.65
C GLY A 95 -5.85 3.16 -8.18
N ARG A 96 -5.27 3.56 -9.30
CA ARG A 96 -4.17 2.85 -9.98
C ARG A 96 -3.00 3.78 -10.23
N SER A 97 -1.80 3.22 -10.11
CA SER A 97 -0.55 3.84 -10.53
C SER A 97 0.26 2.82 -11.33
N ARG A 98 0.91 3.30 -12.40
CA ARG A 98 1.86 2.52 -13.21
C ARG A 98 3.13 3.35 -13.27
N CYS A 99 4.02 3.08 -12.34
CA CYS A 99 5.34 3.66 -12.25
C CYS A 99 6.21 2.77 -11.35
N LEU A 100 7.53 2.88 -11.48
CA LEU A 100 8.46 2.17 -10.60
C LEU A 100 8.16 2.51 -9.14
N GLY A 101 7.97 1.50 -8.29
CA GLY A 101 7.60 1.66 -6.88
C GLY A 101 6.08 1.64 -6.61
N GLY A 102 5.24 1.78 -7.65
CA GLY A 102 3.79 1.64 -7.58
C GLY A 102 3.09 2.54 -6.55
N ARG A 103 1.93 2.10 -6.06
CA ARG A 103 1.04 2.91 -5.20
C ARG A 103 1.62 3.28 -3.83
N THR A 104 2.67 2.59 -3.38
CA THR A 104 3.40 2.96 -2.15
C THR A 104 4.14 4.30 -2.24
N LEU A 105 4.15 4.94 -3.41
CA LEU A 105 4.62 6.33 -3.53
C LEU A 105 3.59 7.35 -3.04
N HIS A 106 2.31 6.99 -2.85
CA HIS A 106 1.24 7.96 -2.52
C HIS A 106 0.28 7.51 -1.42
N TRP A 107 0.52 6.32 -0.85
CA TRP A 107 -0.29 5.76 0.22
C TRP A 107 -0.18 6.55 1.53
N ALA A 108 -1.14 6.33 2.43
CA ALA A 108 -1.18 6.99 3.74
C ALA A 108 -0.13 6.45 4.74
N ARG A 109 0.59 5.37 4.38
CA ARG A 109 1.59 4.64 5.20
C ARG A 109 1.06 3.87 6.40
N ALA A 110 -0.26 3.76 6.55
CA ALA A 110 -0.89 2.94 7.58
C ALA A 110 -0.39 1.49 7.48
N SER A 111 0.17 0.98 8.57
CA SER A 111 0.90 -0.29 8.63
C SER A 111 0.46 -1.06 9.86
N ASP A 112 -0.81 -1.47 9.87
CA ASP A 112 -1.46 -2.11 11.00
C ASP A 112 -1.36 -3.64 10.88
N ARG A 113 -1.17 -4.32 12.02
CA ARG A 113 -1.28 -5.78 12.09
C ARG A 113 -2.75 -6.20 12.13
N MET A 114 -3.07 -7.32 11.50
CA MET A 114 -4.32 -8.01 11.76
C MET A 114 -4.32 -8.58 13.20
N ALA A 115 -5.47 -8.54 13.87
CA ALA A 115 -5.66 -9.16 15.17
C ALA A 115 -5.73 -10.70 15.05
N ASP A 116 -5.40 -11.41 16.13
CA ASP A 116 -5.40 -12.87 16.14
C ASP A 116 -6.75 -13.47 15.71
N TYR A 117 -7.83 -12.92 16.25
CA TYR A 117 -9.17 -13.37 15.91
C TYR A 117 -9.58 -13.09 14.46
N GLU A 118 -8.88 -12.21 13.72
CA GLU A 118 -9.18 -11.95 12.30
C GLU A 118 -8.67 -13.08 11.41
N PHE A 119 -7.61 -13.77 11.83
CA PHE A 119 -7.14 -14.99 11.16
C PHE A 119 -8.15 -16.14 11.30
N LYS A 120 -8.94 -16.15 12.38
CA LYS A 120 -9.96 -17.16 12.67
C LYS A 120 -11.38 -16.57 12.75
N ALA A 121 -11.66 -15.59 11.90
CA ALA A 121 -12.93 -14.86 11.91
C ALA A 121 -14.14 -15.79 11.74
N ALA A 122 -14.12 -16.73 10.80
CA ALA A 122 -15.25 -17.62 10.56
C ALA A 122 -15.54 -18.55 11.74
N SER A 123 -14.52 -19.01 12.47
CA SER A 123 -14.74 -19.76 13.71
C SER A 123 -15.31 -18.91 14.84
N ARG A 124 -15.11 -17.59 14.80
CA ARG A 124 -15.56 -16.66 15.82
C ARG A 124 -16.97 -16.14 15.56
N ASP A 125 -17.24 -15.70 14.33
CA ASP A 125 -18.48 -15.00 13.95
C ASP A 125 -19.38 -15.81 13.00
N GLY A 126 -18.90 -16.94 12.46
CA GLY A 126 -19.65 -17.79 11.53
C GLY A 126 -19.62 -17.36 10.07
N TYR A 127 -18.89 -16.29 9.71
CA TYR A 127 -18.89 -15.72 8.36
C TYR A 127 -17.54 -15.81 7.64
N GLY A 128 -17.61 -16.21 6.37
CA GLY A 128 -16.46 -16.28 5.47
C GLY A 128 -15.61 -17.55 5.71
N MET A 129 -14.29 -17.39 5.69
CA MET A 129 -13.35 -18.50 5.86
C MET A 129 -12.24 -18.10 6.84
N ASN A 130 -11.73 -19.09 7.57
CA ASN A 130 -10.50 -18.91 8.34
C ASN A 130 -9.28 -18.91 7.42
N TRP A 131 -8.28 -18.14 7.80
CA TRP A 131 -6.96 -18.25 7.21
C TRP A 131 -6.34 -19.61 7.55
N ALA A 132 -5.59 -20.17 6.61
CA ALA A 132 -4.84 -21.41 6.82
C ALA A 132 -3.64 -21.22 7.78
N VAL A 133 -3.28 -19.97 8.08
CA VAL A 133 -2.25 -19.57 9.05
C VAL A 133 -2.90 -18.89 10.26
N SER A 134 -2.16 -18.80 11.35
CA SER A 134 -2.50 -18.07 12.57
C SER A 134 -1.74 -16.76 12.67
N TYR A 135 -2.11 -15.90 13.63
CA TYR A 135 -1.29 -14.74 13.95
C TYR A 135 0.11 -15.13 14.43
N ALA A 136 0.24 -16.21 15.20
CA ALA A 136 1.54 -16.70 15.67
C ALA A 136 2.48 -17.07 14.51
N ASP A 137 1.95 -17.63 13.42
CA ASP A 137 2.72 -17.92 12.21
C ASP A 137 3.20 -16.63 11.51
N MET A 138 2.37 -15.58 11.53
CA MET A 138 2.63 -14.31 10.84
C MET A 138 3.45 -13.31 11.65
N ALA A 139 3.40 -13.38 12.98
CA ALA A 139 4.05 -12.43 13.89
C ALA A 139 5.55 -12.24 13.62
N PRO A 140 6.36 -13.30 13.39
CA PRO A 140 7.77 -13.13 13.06
C PRO A 140 8.01 -12.36 11.75
N TYR A 141 7.10 -12.49 10.77
CA TYR A 141 7.19 -11.74 9.51
C TYR A 141 6.78 -10.28 9.70
N TYR A 142 5.75 -10.00 10.50
CA TYR A 142 5.41 -8.62 10.87
C TYR A 142 6.58 -7.95 11.59
N ASP A 143 7.18 -8.59 12.59
CA ASP A 143 8.34 -8.07 13.32
C ASP A 143 9.50 -7.75 12.36
N ARG A 144 9.80 -8.65 11.43
CA ARG A 144 10.87 -8.46 10.44
C ARG A 144 10.59 -7.27 9.53
N VAL A 145 9.37 -7.17 9.00
CA VAL A 145 8.98 -6.09 8.09
C VAL A 145 9.00 -4.75 8.83
N GLU A 146 8.38 -4.65 10.00
CA GLU A 146 8.30 -3.42 10.78
C GLU A 146 9.68 -2.90 11.18
N ARG A 147 10.56 -3.80 11.66
CA ARG A 147 11.95 -3.48 11.98
C ARG A 147 12.71 -2.98 10.76
N PHE A 148 12.45 -3.53 9.57
CA PHE A 148 13.15 -3.13 8.36
C PHE A 148 12.67 -1.78 7.82
N ILE A 149 11.36 -1.59 7.71
CA ILE A 149 10.76 -0.39 7.10
C ILE A 149 10.71 0.80 8.05
N GLY A 150 10.76 0.55 9.36
CA GLY A 150 10.66 1.58 10.41
C GLY A 150 9.22 2.06 10.56
N VAL A 151 8.42 1.34 11.34
CA VAL A 151 7.05 1.74 11.68
C VAL A 151 7.07 2.56 12.97
N SER A 152 6.55 3.78 12.96
CA SER A 152 6.38 4.61 14.16
C SER A 152 5.00 4.39 14.78
N ALA A 153 4.95 4.05 16.07
CA ALA A 153 3.71 3.85 16.81
C ALA A 153 3.94 3.81 18.33
N ALA A 154 2.87 3.90 19.11
CA ALA A 154 2.89 3.60 20.54
C ALA A 154 2.64 2.09 20.77
N MET A 155 3.17 1.57 21.88
CA MET A 155 2.86 0.24 22.39
C MET A 155 1.72 0.35 23.39
N GLU A 156 0.59 -0.28 23.11
CA GLU A 156 -0.66 -0.07 23.87
C GLU A 156 -1.32 -1.36 24.36
N GLY A 157 -0.84 -2.53 23.93
CA GLY A 157 -1.34 -3.83 24.36
C GLY A 157 -2.77 -4.13 23.92
N LEU A 158 -3.23 -3.54 22.81
CA LEU A 158 -4.60 -3.71 22.33
C LEU A 158 -4.76 -4.99 21.51
N PRO A 159 -5.65 -5.93 21.86
CA PRO A 159 -5.81 -7.19 21.13
C PRO A 159 -6.35 -7.02 19.70
N GLN A 160 -7.20 -6.02 19.48
CA GLN A 160 -7.73 -5.64 18.16
C GLN A 160 -6.75 -4.85 17.31
N PHE A 161 -5.65 -4.43 17.90
CA PHE A 161 -4.61 -3.62 17.26
C PHE A 161 -3.27 -4.06 17.85
N PRO A 162 -2.78 -5.28 17.51
CA PRO A 162 -1.65 -5.88 18.22
C PRO A 162 -0.37 -5.10 18.03
N ASP A 163 0.38 -4.90 19.11
CA ASP A 163 1.67 -4.23 19.06
C ASP A 163 2.72 -4.99 18.22
N GLY A 164 3.85 -4.31 17.98
CA GLY A 164 4.92 -4.81 17.13
C GLY A 164 6.28 -4.17 17.46
N VAL A 165 7.14 -4.08 16.45
CA VAL A 165 8.49 -3.51 16.56
C VAL A 165 8.47 -2.10 16.02
N PHE A 166 8.32 -1.13 16.91
CA PHE A 166 8.12 0.26 16.51
C PHE A 166 9.32 1.16 16.81
N LEU A 167 9.48 2.17 15.96
CA LEU A 167 10.18 3.40 16.26
C LEU A 167 9.32 4.26 17.20
N PRO A 168 9.91 5.26 17.89
CA PRO A 168 9.14 6.18 18.73
C PRO A 168 7.94 6.79 17.98
N PRO A 169 6.77 6.95 18.63
CA PRO A 169 5.60 7.54 17.98
C PRO A 169 5.87 9.01 17.62
N MET A 170 5.14 9.49 16.62
CA MET A 170 5.10 10.93 16.34
C MET A 170 4.40 11.67 17.48
N GLY A 171 4.89 12.84 17.89
CA GLY A 171 4.22 13.66 18.91
C GLY A 171 2.90 14.25 18.40
N LEU A 172 1.87 14.29 19.24
CA LEU A 172 0.54 14.84 18.93
C LEU A 172 0.61 16.30 18.46
N ASN A 173 -0.14 16.64 17.41
CA ASN A 173 -0.44 18.03 17.04
C ASN A 173 -1.58 18.59 17.91
N CYS A 174 -1.90 19.88 17.75
CA CYS A 174 -2.90 20.52 18.61
C CYS A 174 -4.31 19.93 18.46
N ALA A 175 -4.74 19.61 17.23
CA ALA A 175 -6.04 19.02 16.97
C ALA A 175 -6.14 17.59 17.56
N GLU A 176 -5.09 16.78 17.38
CA GLU A 176 -5.01 15.42 17.89
C GLU A 176 -4.99 15.39 19.42
N ALA A 177 -4.31 16.33 20.08
CA ALA A 177 -4.33 16.44 21.54
C ALA A 177 -5.74 16.78 22.07
N ILE A 178 -6.45 17.70 21.42
CA ILE A 178 -7.85 18.03 21.76
C ILE A 178 -8.76 16.82 21.55
N PHE A 179 -8.61 16.11 20.42
CA PHE A 179 -9.39 14.94 20.09
C PHE A 179 -9.13 13.78 21.07
N THR A 180 -7.87 13.53 21.42
CA THR A 180 -7.46 12.50 22.39
C THR A 180 -8.05 12.79 23.78
N ALA A 181 -8.03 14.05 24.22
CA ALA A 181 -8.67 14.46 25.47
C ALA A 181 -10.20 14.29 25.44
N ALA A 182 -10.84 14.53 24.29
CA ALA A 182 -12.27 14.26 24.12
C ALA A 182 -12.58 12.76 24.19
N CYS A 183 -11.82 11.91 23.51
CA CYS A 183 -11.95 10.45 23.59
C CYS A 183 -11.82 9.97 25.04
N THR A 184 -10.80 10.45 25.76
CA THR A 184 -10.56 10.09 27.16
C THR A 184 -11.76 10.43 28.06
N ARG A 185 -12.37 11.61 27.89
CA ARG A 185 -13.57 12.01 28.65
C ARG A 185 -14.80 11.16 28.32
N LEU A 186 -14.90 10.65 27.10
CA LEU A 186 -15.97 9.75 26.66
C LEU A 186 -15.69 8.29 27.03
N GLY A 187 -14.54 7.99 27.66
CA GLY A 187 -14.13 6.63 27.97
C GLY A 187 -13.66 5.83 26.74
N TRP A 188 -13.38 6.51 25.62
CA TRP A 188 -12.89 5.90 24.38
C TRP A 188 -11.37 5.86 24.34
N ARG A 189 -10.83 4.79 23.76
CA ARG A 189 -9.39 4.65 23.48
C ARG A 189 -9.08 5.27 22.13
N SER A 190 -8.04 6.10 22.07
CA SER A 190 -7.52 6.67 20.84
C SER A 190 -6.00 6.51 20.82
N THR A 191 -5.45 6.21 19.65
CA THR A 191 -4.03 5.95 19.44
C THR A 191 -3.52 6.67 18.21
N HIS A 192 -2.20 6.90 18.15
CA HIS A 192 -1.59 7.27 16.88
C HIS A 192 -1.70 6.15 15.86
N ARG A 193 -1.97 6.53 14.61
CA ARG A 193 -1.84 5.60 13.48
C ARG A 193 -0.44 4.99 13.47
N ARG A 194 -0.36 3.69 13.19
CA ARG A 194 0.90 3.01 12.96
C ARG A 194 1.35 3.30 11.55
N LEU A 195 2.47 4.00 11.41
CA LEU A 195 2.90 4.50 10.11
C LEU A 195 4.27 3.98 9.77
N ALA A 196 4.45 3.47 8.54
CA ALA A 196 5.77 3.23 7.95
C ALA A 196 6.42 4.56 7.54
N GLN A 197 6.72 5.37 8.55
CA GLN A 197 7.31 6.70 8.46
C GLN A 197 8.33 6.84 9.60
N LEU A 198 9.54 7.26 9.25
CA LEU A 198 10.65 7.35 10.18
C LEU A 198 10.50 8.56 11.11
N THR A 199 10.59 8.34 12.41
CA THR A 199 10.69 9.39 13.45
C THR A 199 12.11 9.59 13.94
N VAL A 200 12.99 8.63 13.66
CA VAL A 200 14.43 8.66 13.91
C VAL A 200 15.16 8.15 12.67
N ALA A 201 16.46 8.44 12.54
CA ALA A 201 17.26 7.87 11.46
C ALA A 201 17.23 6.33 11.52
N HIS A 202 17.04 5.67 10.39
CA HIS A 202 16.82 4.22 10.35
C HIS A 202 17.33 3.61 9.05
N ASN A 203 18.20 2.60 9.14
CA ASN A 203 18.78 1.90 7.97
C ASN A 203 19.36 2.86 6.91
N GLY A 204 20.05 3.91 7.34
CA GLY A 204 20.67 4.91 6.46
C GLY A 204 19.70 5.93 5.84
N ARG A 205 18.43 5.94 6.26
CA ARG A 205 17.41 6.91 5.83
C ARG A 205 17.15 7.94 6.93
N PRO A 206 16.97 9.23 6.60
CA PRO A 206 16.72 10.28 7.58
C PRO A 206 15.30 10.22 8.16
N PRO A 207 15.05 10.81 9.36
CA PRO A 207 13.70 10.97 9.89
C PRO A 207 12.85 11.91 9.03
N CYS A 208 11.53 11.79 9.18
CA CYS A 208 10.55 12.72 8.60
C CYS A 208 10.78 14.13 9.16
N HIS A 209 10.74 15.14 8.29
CA HIS A 209 10.76 16.55 8.67
C HIS A 209 9.39 17.24 8.48
N TYR A 210 8.32 16.45 8.32
CA TYR A 210 6.93 16.89 8.35
C TYR A 210 6.57 17.95 7.29
N CYS A 211 6.86 17.70 6.01
CA CYS A 211 6.52 18.60 4.90
C CYS A 211 5.06 18.54 4.42
N GLY A 212 4.23 17.60 4.92
CA GLY A 212 2.78 17.54 4.65
C GLY A 212 2.34 17.02 3.28
N ASN A 213 3.26 16.69 2.36
CA ASN A 213 2.92 16.33 0.97
C ASN A 213 3.04 14.84 0.65
N CYS A 214 2.85 13.95 1.63
CA CYS A 214 3.20 12.53 1.50
C CYS A 214 2.44 11.79 0.40
N VAL A 215 1.25 12.26 0.02
CA VAL A 215 0.48 11.69 -1.11
C VAL A 215 1.11 11.98 -2.48
N ASN A 216 2.23 12.71 -2.54
CA ASN A 216 2.99 13.04 -3.75
C ASN A 216 4.33 12.36 -3.85
N GLY A 217 4.59 11.40 -2.98
CA GLY A 217 5.92 10.89 -2.82
C GLY A 217 6.69 11.62 -1.74
N CYS A 218 7.87 11.08 -1.47
CA CYS A 218 8.79 11.55 -0.45
C CYS A 218 10.18 11.52 -1.10
N ASP A 219 10.70 12.70 -1.41
CA ASP A 219 12.03 12.92 -2.00
C ASP A 219 13.17 12.54 -1.04
N VAL A 220 12.94 12.59 0.27
CA VAL A 220 13.93 12.22 1.31
C VAL A 220 13.93 10.74 1.70
N GLY A 221 12.94 9.96 1.24
CA GLY A 221 12.85 8.52 1.55
C GLY A 221 12.49 8.18 3.01
N ALA A 222 11.91 9.14 3.75
CA ALA A 222 11.51 8.95 5.15
C ALA A 222 10.23 8.10 5.32
N MET A 223 9.49 7.84 4.24
CA MET A 223 8.34 6.93 4.23
C MET A 223 8.65 5.68 3.43
N PHE A 224 8.03 4.55 3.79
CA PHE A 224 8.26 3.32 3.03
C PHE A 224 7.69 3.41 1.62
N ASN A 225 8.56 3.09 0.66
CA ASN A 225 8.25 2.73 -0.71
C ASN A 225 9.42 1.88 -1.26
N PRO A 226 9.20 1.04 -2.29
CA PRO A 226 10.25 0.20 -2.83
C PRO A 226 11.50 0.95 -3.31
N ILE A 227 11.34 2.12 -3.94
CA ILE A 227 12.48 2.91 -4.47
C ILE A 227 13.41 3.35 -3.34
N ALA A 228 12.86 3.79 -2.21
CA ALA A 228 13.66 4.25 -1.08
C ALA A 228 14.17 3.11 -0.18
N VAL A 229 13.49 1.95 -0.16
CA VAL A 229 13.69 0.96 0.91
C VAL A 229 14.17 -0.41 0.42
N THR A 230 13.40 -1.10 -0.44
CA THR A 230 13.73 -2.50 -0.79
C THR A 230 14.58 -2.61 -2.06
N LEU A 231 14.40 -1.72 -3.04
CA LEU A 231 15.16 -1.75 -4.29
C LEU A 231 16.64 -1.36 -4.10
N PRO A 232 17.03 -0.36 -3.28
CA PRO A 232 18.44 -0.02 -3.10
C PRO A 232 19.32 -1.18 -2.62
N PRO A 233 18.98 -1.93 -1.55
CA PRO A 233 19.77 -3.09 -1.16
C PRO A 233 19.73 -4.22 -2.20
N ALA A 234 18.61 -4.41 -2.92
CA ALA A 234 18.53 -5.38 -4.01
C ALA A 234 19.50 -5.04 -5.17
N LEU A 235 19.54 -3.79 -5.61
CA LEU A 235 20.43 -3.31 -6.68
C LEU A 235 21.91 -3.42 -6.30
N LYS A 236 22.26 -3.19 -5.02
CA LYS A 236 23.64 -3.34 -4.52
C LYS A 236 24.21 -4.75 -4.74
N THR A 237 23.37 -5.78 -4.78
CA THR A 237 23.79 -7.16 -5.04
C THR A 237 24.28 -7.40 -6.47
N ARG A 238 23.92 -6.50 -7.42
CA ARG A 238 24.09 -6.71 -8.88
C ARG A 238 23.39 -7.96 -9.42
N ASN A 239 22.40 -8.46 -8.69
CA ASN A 239 21.55 -9.58 -9.10
C ASN A 239 20.16 -9.16 -9.55
N LEU A 240 19.80 -7.87 -9.42
CA LEU A 240 18.53 -7.32 -9.86
C LEU A 240 18.70 -6.45 -11.12
N GLU A 241 17.97 -6.80 -12.17
CA GLU A 241 17.69 -5.94 -13.32
C GLU A 241 16.26 -5.40 -13.23
N ILE A 242 16.05 -4.13 -13.59
CA ILE A 242 14.72 -3.51 -13.60
C ILE A 242 14.45 -3.00 -15.01
N ARG A 243 13.35 -3.45 -15.62
CA ARG A 243 12.83 -2.97 -16.91
C ARG A 243 11.54 -2.22 -16.69
N THR A 244 11.55 -0.92 -16.93
CA THR A 244 10.36 -0.07 -16.91
C THR A 244 9.73 -0.01 -18.29
N ASP A 245 8.52 0.56 -18.38
CA ASP A 245 7.79 0.75 -19.63
C ASP A 245 7.54 -0.57 -20.38
N CYS A 246 7.45 -1.67 -19.63
CA CYS A 246 7.30 -3.03 -20.12
C CYS A 246 6.02 -3.66 -19.55
N VAL A 247 4.98 -3.79 -20.37
CA VAL A 247 3.68 -4.30 -19.93
C VAL A 247 3.63 -5.81 -20.15
N VAL A 248 3.68 -6.60 -19.07
CA VAL A 248 3.53 -8.06 -19.17
C VAL A 248 2.13 -8.40 -19.71
N ALA A 249 2.08 -9.10 -20.83
CA ALA A 249 0.86 -9.48 -21.53
C ALA A 249 0.44 -10.92 -21.23
N ARG A 250 1.39 -11.82 -20.97
CA ARG A 250 1.13 -13.25 -20.77
C ARG A 250 2.20 -13.93 -19.93
N VAL A 251 1.78 -14.85 -19.06
CA VAL A 251 2.65 -15.88 -18.47
C VAL A 251 2.71 -17.07 -19.42
N ARG A 252 3.92 -17.50 -19.78
CA ARG A 252 4.16 -18.64 -20.67
C ARG A 252 4.41 -19.90 -19.84
N MET A 253 3.87 -21.01 -20.31
CA MET A 253 3.97 -22.32 -19.66
C MET A 253 4.75 -23.28 -20.55
N ASN A 254 5.55 -24.16 -19.95
CA ASN A 254 6.21 -25.26 -20.66
C ASN A 254 5.28 -26.47 -20.80
N ASN A 255 5.78 -27.53 -21.45
CA ASN A 255 5.04 -28.78 -21.68
C ASN A 255 4.78 -29.60 -20.40
N GLU A 256 5.42 -29.26 -19.28
CA GLU A 256 5.23 -29.90 -17.96
C GLU A 256 4.25 -29.11 -17.08
N HIS A 257 3.53 -28.15 -17.67
CA HIS A 257 2.60 -27.26 -16.96
C HIS A 257 3.27 -26.43 -15.84
N ARG A 258 4.55 -26.07 -16.03
CA ARG A 258 5.29 -25.11 -15.19
C ARG A 258 5.44 -23.78 -15.91
N ALA A 259 5.50 -22.68 -15.16
CA ALA A 259 5.82 -21.38 -15.74
C ALA A 259 7.24 -21.43 -16.34
N GLN A 260 7.38 -20.98 -17.58
CA GLN A 260 8.65 -20.90 -18.30
C GLN A 260 9.17 -19.46 -18.37
N GLY A 261 8.28 -18.50 -18.20
CA GLY A 261 8.61 -17.09 -18.33
C GLY A 261 7.39 -16.23 -18.61
N VAL A 262 7.63 -15.03 -19.12
CA VAL A 262 6.56 -14.11 -19.54
C VAL A 262 6.83 -13.56 -20.94
N THR A 263 5.79 -13.05 -21.58
CA THR A 263 5.88 -12.15 -22.73
C THR A 263 5.45 -10.77 -22.25
N TYR A 264 6.28 -9.75 -22.45
CA TYR A 264 5.91 -8.36 -22.24
C TYR A 264 5.87 -7.59 -23.55
N ILE A 265 5.08 -6.53 -23.61
CA ILE A 265 5.07 -5.56 -24.69
C ILE A 265 5.85 -4.34 -24.22
N GLU A 266 6.90 -3.98 -24.94
CA GLU A 266 7.63 -2.74 -24.70
C GLU A 266 6.78 -1.56 -25.20
N ARG A 267 6.58 -0.54 -24.35
CA ARG A 267 5.57 0.50 -24.54
C ARG A 267 5.78 1.35 -25.80
N PHE A 268 7.02 1.67 -26.14
CA PHE A 268 7.31 2.65 -27.19
C PHE A 268 7.48 2.02 -28.58
N THR A 269 8.12 0.86 -28.63
CA THR A 269 8.36 0.07 -29.84
C THR A 269 7.21 -0.86 -30.16
N MET A 270 6.31 -1.11 -29.20
CA MET A 270 5.21 -2.07 -29.28
C MET A 270 5.66 -3.51 -29.57
N GLN A 271 6.95 -3.80 -29.40
CA GLN A 271 7.50 -5.12 -29.68
C GLN A 271 7.19 -6.10 -28.55
N PRO A 272 6.72 -7.31 -28.87
CA PRO A 272 6.64 -8.38 -27.90
C PRO A 272 8.03 -8.93 -27.62
N VAL A 273 8.36 -9.10 -26.35
CA VAL A 273 9.64 -9.66 -25.89
C VAL A 273 9.38 -10.79 -24.90
N ASP A 274 9.96 -11.94 -25.20
CA ASP A 274 9.93 -13.12 -24.36
C ASP A 274 11.11 -13.11 -23.39
N VAL A 275 10.81 -13.36 -22.11
CA VAL A 275 11.82 -13.52 -21.06
C VAL A 275 11.57 -14.84 -20.35
N ASP A 276 12.60 -15.67 -20.28
CA ASP A 276 12.57 -16.97 -19.60
C ASP A 276 13.11 -16.87 -18.18
N ALA A 277 12.47 -17.59 -17.26
CA ALA A 277 12.96 -17.81 -15.90
C ALA A 277 12.35 -19.06 -15.26
N LYS A 278 13.01 -19.59 -14.23
CA LYS A 278 12.53 -20.76 -13.47
C LYS A 278 11.30 -20.42 -12.61
N TYR A 279 11.24 -19.19 -12.11
CA TYR A 279 10.16 -18.71 -11.26
C TYR A 279 9.53 -17.43 -11.81
N VAL A 280 8.21 -17.34 -11.75
CA VAL A 280 7.45 -16.12 -12.09
C VAL A 280 6.62 -15.70 -10.89
N ILE A 281 6.81 -14.47 -10.42
CA ILE A 281 6.13 -13.91 -9.26
C ILE A 281 5.26 -12.75 -9.73
N LEU A 282 3.94 -12.90 -9.53
CA LEU A 282 2.98 -11.88 -9.93
C LEU A 282 2.74 -10.89 -8.78
N ALA A 283 3.26 -9.67 -8.94
CA ALA A 283 3.15 -8.56 -7.99
C ALA A 283 2.56 -7.29 -8.63
N ALA A 284 1.69 -7.44 -9.63
CA ALA A 284 1.18 -6.37 -10.48
C ALA A 284 -0.03 -5.60 -9.90
N SER A 285 -0.40 -5.87 -8.65
CA SER A 285 -1.67 -5.51 -7.98
C SER A 285 -2.80 -6.54 -8.14
N THR A 286 -3.76 -6.52 -7.20
CA THR A 286 -4.86 -7.49 -7.09
C THR A 286 -5.56 -7.79 -8.41
N LEU A 287 -6.07 -6.76 -9.09
CA LEU A 287 -6.87 -6.93 -10.30
C LEU A 287 -6.01 -7.17 -11.54
N GLU A 288 -4.82 -6.58 -11.65
CA GLU A 288 -3.93 -6.84 -12.79
C GLU A 288 -3.32 -8.25 -12.73
N ASN A 289 -3.05 -8.78 -11.53
CA ASN A 289 -2.67 -10.20 -11.37
C ASN A 289 -3.78 -11.13 -11.87
N ALA A 290 -5.03 -10.88 -11.45
CA ALA A 290 -6.17 -11.68 -11.90
C ALA A 290 -6.39 -11.57 -13.42
N ARG A 291 -6.34 -10.35 -13.96
CA ARG A 291 -6.43 -10.09 -15.41
C ARG A 291 -5.34 -10.81 -16.17
N LEU A 292 -4.08 -10.72 -15.74
CA LEU A 292 -2.95 -11.37 -16.40
C LEU A 292 -3.11 -12.89 -16.41
N LEU A 293 -3.53 -13.50 -15.29
CA LEU A 293 -3.79 -14.94 -15.22
C LEU A 293 -4.94 -15.34 -16.17
N LEU A 294 -6.03 -14.58 -16.19
CA LEU A 294 -7.18 -14.81 -17.09
C LEU A 294 -6.78 -14.74 -18.57
N LEU A 295 -5.89 -13.82 -18.94
CA LEU A 295 -5.39 -13.65 -20.30
C LEU A 295 -4.31 -14.67 -20.69
N SER A 296 -3.72 -15.38 -19.74
CA SER A 296 -2.56 -16.24 -20.02
C SER A 296 -2.91 -17.64 -20.54
N ALA A 297 -4.16 -18.10 -20.36
CA ALA A 297 -4.64 -19.38 -20.86
C ALA A 297 -6.16 -19.34 -21.07
N LYS A 298 -6.69 -20.22 -21.94
CA LYS A 298 -8.13 -20.42 -22.09
C LYS A 298 -8.71 -20.90 -20.74
N GLY A 299 -9.69 -20.18 -20.20
CA GLY A 299 -10.26 -20.45 -18.87
C GLY A 299 -9.46 -19.89 -17.69
N GLY A 300 -8.34 -19.21 -17.96
CA GLY A 300 -7.45 -18.61 -16.95
C GLY A 300 -6.39 -19.57 -16.43
N LEU A 301 -5.15 -19.07 -16.35
CA LEU A 301 -4.04 -19.79 -15.75
C LEU A 301 -4.22 -19.90 -14.24
N ALA A 302 -3.86 -21.05 -13.66
CA ALA A 302 -4.00 -21.34 -12.22
C ALA A 302 -5.45 -21.24 -11.70
N ASN A 303 -6.44 -21.58 -12.54
CA ASN A 303 -7.87 -21.50 -12.21
C ASN A 303 -8.54 -22.88 -12.00
N SER A 304 -7.80 -23.92 -11.60
CA SER A 304 -8.38 -25.26 -11.39
C SER A 304 -9.41 -25.30 -10.26
N SER A 305 -9.36 -24.35 -9.32
CA SER A 305 -10.35 -24.19 -8.24
C SER A 305 -11.62 -23.45 -8.68
N GLY A 306 -11.62 -22.82 -9.85
CA GLY A 306 -12.70 -21.92 -10.30
C GLY A 306 -12.77 -20.58 -9.54
N THR A 307 -11.79 -20.28 -8.68
CA THR A 307 -11.81 -19.10 -7.81
C THR A 307 -11.06 -17.89 -8.38
N LEU A 308 -10.43 -18.00 -9.56
CA LEU A 308 -9.73 -16.87 -10.17
C LEU A 308 -10.69 -15.73 -10.48
N GLY A 309 -10.39 -14.53 -9.97
CA GLY A 309 -11.25 -13.36 -10.11
C GLY A 309 -12.45 -13.33 -9.16
N GLN A 310 -12.60 -14.33 -8.28
CA GLN A 310 -13.64 -14.37 -7.25
C GLN A 310 -13.14 -13.75 -5.93
N TYR A 311 -14.06 -13.52 -4.99
CA TYR A 311 -13.79 -13.02 -3.63
C TYR A 311 -13.04 -11.69 -3.59
N MET A 312 -13.28 -10.81 -4.57
CA MET A 312 -12.76 -9.45 -4.53
C MET A 312 -13.25 -8.75 -3.25
N MET A 313 -12.31 -8.26 -2.45
CA MET A 313 -12.55 -7.50 -1.25
C MET A 313 -11.87 -6.15 -1.35
N ASP A 314 -12.50 -5.14 -0.77
CA ASP A 314 -11.93 -3.81 -0.55
C ASP A 314 -12.37 -3.28 0.82
N GLN A 315 -11.74 -2.20 1.27
CA GLN A 315 -12.10 -1.52 2.51
C GLN A 315 -13.24 -0.54 2.24
N VAL A 316 -14.47 -0.96 2.57
CA VAL A 316 -15.64 -0.08 2.46
C VAL A 316 -15.62 0.93 3.59
N GLY A 317 -15.22 2.16 3.26
CA GLY A 317 -15.41 3.33 4.13
C GLY A 317 -16.79 3.96 3.92
N GLY A 318 -17.42 4.43 4.99
CA GLY A 318 -18.70 5.12 4.90
C GLY A 318 -19.03 5.85 6.19
N GLY A 319 -19.51 7.09 6.05
CA GLY A 319 -19.84 7.97 7.18
C GLY A 319 -18.62 8.69 7.76
N GLY A 320 -18.74 10.00 7.90
CA GLY A 320 -17.73 10.84 8.52
C GLY A 320 -18.34 12.19 8.87
N VAL A 321 -17.75 12.86 9.86
CA VAL A 321 -18.12 14.22 10.24
C VAL A 321 -16.88 15.08 10.09
N SER A 322 -17.02 16.22 9.41
CA SER A 322 -16.01 17.27 9.39
C SER A 322 -16.47 18.42 10.28
N GLY A 323 -15.50 19.14 10.84
CA GLY A 323 -15.78 20.28 11.70
C GLY A 323 -14.57 21.17 11.84
N PHE A 324 -14.80 22.34 12.43
CA PHE A 324 -13.75 23.29 12.77
C PHE A 324 -13.54 23.27 14.28
N LEU A 325 -12.30 23.48 14.73
CA LEU A 325 -11.97 23.66 16.14
C LEU A 325 -11.84 25.17 16.44
N PRO A 326 -12.88 25.85 16.98
CA PRO A 326 -12.82 27.30 17.17
C PRO A 326 -11.69 27.75 18.10
N LYS A 327 -11.29 26.87 19.04
CA LYS A 327 -10.20 27.12 19.99
C LYS A 327 -8.83 27.32 19.31
N LEU A 328 -8.65 26.84 18.08
CA LEU A 328 -7.41 27.01 17.33
C LEU A 328 -7.44 28.23 16.38
N LYS A 329 -8.61 28.86 16.21
CA LYS A 329 -8.76 30.02 15.33
C LYS A 329 -7.94 31.21 15.84
N GLY A 330 -7.11 31.79 14.97
CA GLY A 330 -6.28 32.95 15.32
C GLY A 330 -5.10 32.64 16.23
N GLY A 331 -4.85 31.35 16.52
CA GLY A 331 -3.65 30.92 17.23
C GLY A 331 -2.38 31.05 16.37
N PRO A 332 -1.20 30.87 16.98
CA PRO A 332 0.06 30.85 16.23
C PRO A 332 0.08 29.71 15.21
N SER A 333 0.67 29.98 14.04
CA SER A 333 0.90 28.96 13.02
C SER A 333 1.83 27.86 13.56
N ARG A 334 1.51 26.60 13.25
CA ARG A 334 2.26 25.40 13.63
C ARG A 334 2.36 24.47 12.44
N LEU A 335 3.32 23.55 12.45
CA LEU A 335 3.50 22.55 11.40
C LEU A 335 2.49 21.38 11.53
N ASP A 336 1.25 21.68 11.89
CA ASP A 336 0.20 20.69 12.12
C ASP A 336 -0.20 20.02 10.78
N ASP A 337 -0.23 20.78 9.69
CA ASP A 337 -0.50 20.29 8.32
C ASP A 337 0.65 19.42 7.76
N GLY A 338 1.85 19.59 8.33
CA GLY A 338 3.05 18.88 7.93
C GLY A 338 3.06 17.42 8.37
N LYS A 339 2.43 17.17 9.53
CA LYS A 339 2.26 15.86 10.11
C LYS A 339 1.00 15.21 9.54
N ALA A 340 1.18 14.51 8.43
CA ALA A 340 0.14 13.62 7.88
C ALA A 340 -0.01 12.32 8.71
N ALA A 341 0.03 12.38 10.04
CA ALA A 341 -0.32 11.27 10.91
C ALA A 341 -1.68 11.60 11.51
N GLY A 342 -2.61 10.65 11.48
CA GLY A 342 -3.90 10.81 12.14
C GLY A 342 -3.94 10.09 13.48
N ILE A 343 -5.08 10.23 14.14
CA ILE A 343 -5.48 9.43 15.30
C ILE A 343 -6.45 8.35 14.82
N THR A 344 -6.34 7.17 15.42
CA THR A 344 -7.27 6.08 15.24
C THR A 344 -7.96 5.80 16.56
N ILE A 345 -9.27 5.58 16.52
CA ILE A 345 -10.00 4.87 17.55
C ILE A 345 -10.02 3.41 17.07
N PRO A 346 -9.26 2.51 17.71
CA PRO A 346 -9.26 1.10 17.37
C PRO A 346 -10.66 0.52 17.51
N ASN A 347 -10.90 -0.67 16.95
CA ASN A 347 -12.19 -1.30 17.09
C ASN A 347 -12.63 -1.32 18.56
N PHE A 348 -13.85 -0.86 18.82
CA PHE A 348 -14.46 -0.74 20.14
C PHE A 348 -15.75 -1.57 20.28
N GLN A 349 -16.18 -2.25 19.21
CA GLN A 349 -17.41 -3.05 19.16
C GLN A 349 -17.07 -4.52 18.86
N ASN A 350 -17.82 -5.43 19.48
CA ASN A 350 -17.67 -6.89 19.33
C ASN A 350 -16.23 -7.36 19.56
N ILE A 351 -15.63 -6.93 20.67
CA ILE A 351 -14.31 -7.42 21.11
C ILE A 351 -14.50 -8.51 22.14
N ASP A 352 -15.45 -8.31 23.05
CA ASP A 352 -15.79 -9.17 24.16
C ASP A 352 -17.32 -9.21 24.36
N LYS A 353 -17.78 -9.94 25.39
CA LYS A 353 -19.20 -10.04 25.74
C LYS A 353 -19.82 -8.72 26.19
N LYS A 354 -19.03 -7.76 26.69
CA LYS A 354 -19.55 -6.45 27.12
C LYS A 354 -19.84 -5.54 25.94
N THR A 355 -19.11 -5.73 24.86
CA THR A 355 -19.21 -4.96 23.62
C THR A 355 -19.95 -5.73 22.52
N GLU A 356 -20.68 -6.80 22.84
CA GLU A 356 -21.39 -7.62 21.85
C GLU A 356 -22.67 -6.93 21.35
N ARG A 357 -22.95 -7.01 20.05
CA ARG A 357 -24.21 -6.60 19.40
C ARG A 357 -24.76 -7.75 18.59
N ARG A 358 -26.08 -7.95 18.64
CA ARG A 358 -26.75 -9.07 17.95
C ARG A 358 -26.86 -8.87 16.44
N GLU A 359 -27.11 -7.65 16.00
CA GLU A 359 -27.39 -7.32 14.59
C GLU A 359 -26.15 -6.82 13.82
N PHE A 360 -25.04 -6.62 14.53
CA PHE A 360 -23.78 -6.21 13.94
C PHE A 360 -22.69 -7.03 14.59
N ILE A 361 -22.07 -7.93 13.82
CA ILE A 361 -21.21 -9.01 14.35
C ILE A 361 -19.73 -8.65 14.40
N ARG A 362 -19.32 -7.50 13.83
CA ARG A 362 -17.92 -7.06 13.71
C ARG A 362 -17.73 -5.65 14.26
N GLY A 363 -16.68 -4.98 13.84
CA GLY A 363 -16.23 -3.74 14.44
C GLY A 363 -16.28 -2.53 13.51
N TYR A 364 -16.05 -1.37 14.10
CA TYR A 364 -15.73 -0.14 13.38
C TYR A 364 -14.37 0.36 13.85
N VAL A 365 -13.55 0.81 12.90
CA VAL A 365 -12.36 1.61 13.20
C VAL A 365 -12.65 3.03 12.74
N MET A 366 -12.37 4.01 13.59
CA MET A 366 -12.53 5.42 13.21
C MET A 366 -11.17 6.07 13.07
N ASN A 367 -10.98 6.85 12.01
CA ASN A 367 -9.78 7.65 11.80
C ASN A 367 -10.15 9.13 11.89
N ALA A 368 -9.39 9.88 12.68
CA ALA A 368 -9.43 11.33 12.77
C ALA A 368 -8.15 11.89 12.16
N THR A 369 -8.30 12.81 11.21
CA THR A 369 -7.20 13.40 10.42
C THR A 369 -7.29 14.90 10.38
#